data_AF-A0A1W1WXR7-F1
#
_entry.id   AF-A0A1W1WXR7-F1
#
_cell.length_a   1.000
_cell.length_b   1.000
_cell.length_c   1.000
_cell.angle_alpha   90.00
_cell.angle_beta   90.00
_cell.angle_gamma   90.00
#
_symmetry.space_group_name_H-M   'P 1'
#
loop_
_entity.id
_entity.type
_entity.pdbx_description
1 polymer ?
#
loop_
_entity_poly.entity_id
_entity_poly.type
_entity_poly.pdbx_seq_one_letter_code
_entity_poly.pdbx_strand_id
1 'polypeptide(L)'
;MAMERAIFQLKASVEATSLYLLVCALMDEGVPATLQNIRVRWAGSEEALSTAAEELVQRGVLASFPTDEKTPVTLEPVESWEWNT
;
A
#
# COMPACT_ATOMS: atom_id res chain seq x y z
N MET A 1 11.40 -1.07 8.66
CA MET A 1 11.28 -2.04 7.56
C MET A 1 11.89 -1.35 6.33
N ALA A 2 12.86 -1.94 5.63
CA ALA A 2 13.39 -1.24 4.45
C ALA A 2 12.34 -1.27 3.33
N MET A 3 12.05 -0.12 2.73
CA MET A 3 11.20 -0.03 1.55
C MET A 3 11.77 -0.89 0.40
N GLU A 4 10.92 -1.72 -0.20
CA GLU A 4 11.32 -2.59 -1.30
C GLU A 4 11.40 -1.79 -2.60
N ARG A 5 12.61 -1.65 -3.14
CA ARG A 5 12.84 -0.98 -4.44
C ARG A 5 12.15 -1.70 -5.60
N ALA A 6 11.75 -2.95 -5.39
CA ALA A 6 10.95 -3.77 -6.30
C ALA A 6 9.66 -3.08 -6.75
N ILE A 7 9.04 -2.21 -5.92
CA ILE A 7 7.77 -1.56 -6.27
C ILE A 7 7.85 -0.75 -7.58
N PHE A 8 9.02 -0.15 -7.85
CA PHE A 8 9.24 0.62 -9.07
C PHE A 8 9.38 -0.24 -10.32
N GLN A 9 9.67 -1.53 -10.16
CA GLN A 9 9.75 -2.49 -11.26
C GLN A 9 8.38 -3.15 -11.53
N LEU A 10 7.48 -3.13 -10.55
CA LEU A 10 6.13 -3.72 -10.64
C LEU A 10 5.25 -3.03 -11.70
N LYS A 11 5.64 -1.84 -12.19
CA LYS A 11 4.82 -1.01 -13.10
C LYS A 11 3.41 -0.77 -12.54
N ALA A 12 3.30 -0.60 -11.23
CA ALA A 12 2.07 -0.16 -10.58
C ALA A 12 1.74 1.28 -11.00
N SER A 13 0.48 1.69 -10.85
CA SER A 13 0.12 3.10 -11.03
C SER A 13 0.92 4.01 -10.08
N VAL A 14 0.97 5.30 -10.41
CA VAL A 14 1.64 6.30 -9.57
C VAL A 14 0.97 6.35 -8.19
N GLU A 15 -0.36 6.24 -8.16
CA GLU A 15 -1.18 6.22 -6.97
C GLU A 15 -0.92 4.97 -6.13
N ALA A 16 -0.89 3.77 -6.73
CA ALA A 16 -0.56 2.53 -6.03
C ALA A 16 0.87 2.56 -5.48
N THR A 17 1.83 3.05 -6.25
CA THR A 17 3.21 3.24 -5.78
C THR A 17 3.25 4.21 -4.61
N SER A 18 2.54 5.35 -4.70
CA SER A 18 2.48 6.35 -3.64
C SER A 18 1.85 5.79 -2.36
N LEU A 19 0.81 4.96 -2.48
CA LEU A 19 0.17 4.30 -1.33
C LEU A 19 1.14 3.32 -0.66
N TYR A 20 1.86 2.50 -1.44
CA TYR A 20 2.88 1.60 -0.91
C TYR A 20 3.97 2.36 -0.12
N LEU A 21 4.46 3.47 -0.67
CA LEU A 21 5.46 4.32 -0.01
C LEU A 21 4.93 4.91 1.31
N LEU A 22 3.68 5.36 1.31
CA LEU A 22 3.03 5.88 2.51
C LEU A 22 2.90 4.81 3.60
N VAL A 23 2.51 3.59 3.23
CA VAL A 23 2.43 2.46 4.16
C VAL A 23 3.80 2.13 4.74
N CYS A 24 4.86 2.12 3.91
CA CYS A 24 6.23 1.91 4.38
C CYS A 24 6.67 3.00 5.37
N ALA A 25 6.40 4.27 5.04
CA ALA A 25 6.74 5.40 5.90
C ALA A 25 6.06 5.31 7.27
N LEU A 26 4.76 4.97 7.30
CA LEU A 26 4.02 4.74 8.55
C LEU A 26 4.66 3.63 9.38
N MET A 27 4.99 2.49 8.76
CA MET A 27 5.62 1.37 9.46
C MET A 27 7.03 1.72 9.97
N ASP A 28 7.81 2.52 9.23
CA ASP A 28 9.13 3.00 9.65
C ASP A 28 9.07 4.00 10.81
N GLU A 29 8.01 4.81 10.87
CA GLU A 29 7.70 5.70 12.00
C GLU A 29 7.19 4.93 13.24
N GLY A 30 6.96 3.61 13.13
CA GLY A 30 6.34 2.80 14.17
C GLY A 30 4.84 3.08 14.34
N VAL A 31 4.21 3.74 13.36
CA VAL A 31 2.79 4.04 13.33
C VAL A 31 2.03 2.90 12.63
N PRO A 32 0.96 2.35 13.21
CA PRO A 32 0.15 1.36 12.54
C PRO A 32 -0.42 1.89 11.23
N ALA A 33 -0.23 1.18 10.12
CA ALA A 33 -0.74 1.53 8.80
C ALA A 33 -2.25 1.23 8.69
N THR A 34 -3.07 1.82 9.55
CA THR A 34 -4.52 1.69 9.51
C THR A 34 -5.13 2.62 8.46
N LEU A 35 -6.35 2.32 8.01
CA LEU A 35 -7.06 3.17 7.06
C LEU A 35 -7.17 4.62 7.56
N GLN A 36 -7.38 4.84 8.86
CA GLN A 36 -7.39 6.17 9.46
C GLN A 36 -6.06 6.91 9.26
N ASN A 37 -4.93 6.26 9.60
CA ASN A 37 -3.61 6.88 9.51
C ASN A 37 -3.16 7.12 8.07
N ILE A 38 -3.57 6.24 7.16
CA ILE A 38 -3.36 6.36 5.71
C ILE A 38 -4.15 7.55 5.18
N ARG A 39 -5.46 7.62 5.43
CA ARG A 39 -6.33 8.72 4.95
C ARG A 39 -5.85 10.09 5.39
N VAL A 40 -5.38 10.24 6.63
CA VAL A 40 -4.88 11.52 7.16
C VAL A 40 -3.66 12.04 6.38
N ARG A 41 -2.84 11.14 5.83
CA ARG A 41 -1.60 11.47 5.11
C ARG A 41 -1.73 11.32 3.59
N TRP A 42 -2.84 10.76 3.11
CA TRP A 42 -3.10 10.57 1.70
C TRP A 42 -3.37 11.92 1.03
N ALA A 43 -2.61 12.20 -0.04
CA ALA A 43 -2.71 13.46 -0.77
C ALA A 43 -3.72 13.41 -1.94
N GLY A 44 -4.24 12.24 -2.29
CA GLY A 44 -5.22 12.05 -3.37
C GLY A 44 -6.66 12.05 -2.89
N SER A 45 -7.59 11.79 -3.81
CA SER A 45 -9.00 11.56 -3.45
C SER A 45 -9.20 10.19 -2.81
N GLU A 46 -10.34 10.01 -2.15
CA GLU A 46 -10.77 8.72 -1.60
C GLU A 46 -10.96 7.65 -2.68
N GLU A 47 -11.45 8.05 -3.85
CA GLU A 47 -11.60 7.17 -5.01
C GLU A 47 -10.24 6.69 -5.52
N ALA A 48 -9.25 7.60 -5.58
CA ALA A 48 -7.88 7.26 -5.95
C ALA A 48 -7.22 6.35 -4.90
N LEU A 49 -7.50 6.56 -3.61
CA LEU A 49 -7.03 5.68 -2.53
C LEU A 49 -7.58 4.27 -2.71
N SER A 50 -8.90 4.17 -2.93
CA SER A 50 -9.59 2.90 -3.10
C SER A 50 -9.07 2.13 -4.32
N THR A 51 -8.88 2.84 -5.43
CA THR A 51 -8.34 2.26 -6.68
C THR A 51 -6.89 1.80 -6.50
N ALA A 52 -6.05 2.61 -5.86
CA ALA A 52 -4.66 2.27 -5.56
C ALA A 52 -4.55 1.04 -4.64
N ALA A 53 -5.40 0.99 -3.62
CA ALA A 53 -5.47 -0.14 -2.70
C ALA A 53 -5.89 -1.43 -3.39
N GLU A 54 -6.93 -1.37 -4.22
CA GLU A 54 -7.38 -2.51 -5.03
C GLU A 54 -6.26 -3.02 -5.95
N GLU A 55 -5.55 -2.12 -6.63
CA GLU A 55 -4.42 -2.51 -7.47
C GLU A 55 -3.31 -3.22 -6.67
N LEU A 56 -2.93 -2.69 -5.50
CA LEU A 56 -1.91 -3.32 -4.66
C LEU A 56 -2.35 -4.69 -4.12
N VAL A 57 -3.63 -4.88 -3.82
CA VAL A 57 -4.19 -6.18 -3.42
C VAL A 57 -4.17 -7.15 -4.60
N GLN A 58 -4.61 -6.72 -5.78
CA GLN A 58 -4.59 -7.54 -7.00
C GLN A 58 -3.16 -7.96 -7.38
N ARG A 59 -2.17 -7.11 -7.10
CA ARG A 59 -0.76 -7.38 -7.36
C ARG A 59 -0.08 -8.17 -6.24
N GLY A 60 -0.81 -8.62 -5.21
CA GLY A 60 -0.23 -9.37 -4.09
C GLY A 60 0.76 -8.57 -3.24
N VAL A 61 0.75 -7.23 -3.33
CA VAL A 61 1.58 -6.36 -2.49
C VAL A 61 0.94 -6.17 -1.11
N LEU A 62 -0.39 -6.13 -1.08
CA LEU A 62 -1.20 -6.13 0.12
C LEU A 62 -1.99 -7.44 0.18
N ALA A 63 -2.01 -8.09 1.34
CA ALA A 63 -2.85 -9.27 1.54
C ALA A 63 -4.35 -8.91 1.44
N SER A 64 -4.72 -7.77 2.00
CA SER A 64 -6.05 -7.17 1.90
C SER A 64 -5.98 -5.69 2.26
N PHE A 65 -7.02 -4.94 1.87
CA PHE A 65 -7.22 -3.57 2.32
C PHE A 65 -8.43 -3.50 3.27
N PRO A 66 -8.26 -3.05 4.52
CA PRO A 66 -9.31 -3.08 5.51
C PRO A 66 -10.40 -2.05 5.19
N THR A 67 -11.65 -2.44 5.44
CA THR A 67 -12.80 -1.54 5.37
C THR A 67 -13.04 -0.78 6.67
N ASP A 68 -12.40 -1.21 7.76
CA ASP A 68 -12.47 -0.55 9.07
C ASP A 68 -11.25 0.33 9.34
N GLU A 69 -11.42 1.29 10.26
CA GLU A 69 -10.41 2.33 10.53
C GLU A 69 -9.24 1.87 11.41
N LYS A 70 -9.33 0.70 12.06
CA LYS A 70 -8.42 0.28 13.13
C LYS A 70 -7.54 -0.90 12.75
N THR A 71 -7.96 -1.71 11.78
CA THR A 71 -7.17 -2.82 11.27
C THR A 71 -6.00 -2.26 10.45
N PRO A 72 -4.75 -2.63 10.78
CA PRO A 72 -3.59 -2.23 9.99
C PRO A 72 -3.53 -3.05 8.69
N VAL A 73 -3.10 -2.41 7.60
CA VAL A 73 -2.72 -3.14 6.38
C VAL A 73 -1.44 -3.94 6.63
N THR A 74 -1.33 -5.07 5.94
CA THR A 74 -0.12 -5.90 5.94
C THR A 74 0.49 -5.91 4.56
N LEU A 75 1.78 -5.60 4.48
CA LEU A 75 2.57 -5.74 3.26
C LEU A 75 3.01 -7.19 3.14
N GLU A 76 2.79 -7.76 1.96
CA GLU A 76 3.28 -9.09 1.61
C GLU A 76 4.74 -9.02 1.15
N PRO A 77 5.52 -10.09 1.37
CA PRO A 77 6.89 -10.14 0.88
C PRO A 77 6.92 -10.10 -0.65
N VAL A 78 8.02 -9.59 -1.21
CA VAL A 78 8.21 -9.41 -2.66
C VAL A 78 8.02 -10.72 -3.45
N GLU A 79 8.28 -11.86 -2.82
CA GLU A 79 8.08 -13.20 -3.36
C GLU A 79 6.61 -13.53 -3.66
N SER A 80 5.67 -12.88 -2.96
CA SER A 80 4.22 -13.02 -3.14
C SER A 80 3.66 -12.07 -4.20
N TRP A 81 4.46 -11.15 -4.73
CA TRP A 81 3.97 -10.11 -5.64
C TRP A 81 3.72 -10.69 -7.04
N GLU A 82 2.63 -10.26 -7.66
CA GLU A 82 2.24 -10.66 -9.01
C GLU A 82 2.92 -9.74 -10.03
N TRP A 83 4.05 -10.21 -10.55
CA TRP A 83 4.81 -9.59 -11.61
C TRP A 83 4.15 -9.93 -12.95
N ASN A 84 3.18 -9.12 -13.40
CA ASN A 84 2.62 -9.26 -14.75
C ASN A 84 3.77 -9.30 -15.79
N THR A 85 4.04 -10.49 -16.34
CA THR A 85 5.03 -10.79 -17.38
C THR A 85 4.66 -10.15 -18.70
#